data_AF-A0A1W9VP53-F1
#
_entry.id   AF-A0A1W9VP53-F1
#
_cell.length_a   1.000
_cell.length_b   1.000
_cell.length_c   1.000
_cell.angle_alpha   90.00
_cell.angle_beta   90.00
_cell.angle_gamma   90.00
#
_symmetry.space_group_name_H-M   'P 1'
#
loop_
_entity.id
_entity.type
_entity.pdbx_description
1 polymer ?
#
loop_
_entity_poly.entity_id
_entity_poly.type
_entity_poly.pdbx_seq_one_letter_code
_entity_poly.pdbx_strand_id
1 'polypeptide(L)'
;MKDYANAINLLEKSFQKYELAIGDLEKAINMEKSNSSEKTSLQQMLYARYFIARAYEQLRDLDKAIEHWSFIDSKKKNFKDVSEKLAQYKELQENDSMKDYLTSNQSDFIEICKKICVEIKITPQDIKTIKGGIQLVGVESGKKDWKVAKKMPFLIRFLRNSSLVSEAAIRGILDEMKNLSITKGILISSNFNI
;
A
#
# COMPACT_ATOMS: atom_id res chain seq x y z
N MET A 1 -2.49 -11.65 22.36
CA MET A 1 -1.11 -11.09 22.45
C MET A 1 -0.08 -11.87 21.65
N LYS A 2 -0.05 -13.22 21.69
CA LYS A 2 0.93 -14.03 20.92
C LYS A 2 0.83 -13.89 19.40
N ASP A 3 -0.37 -13.69 18.84
CA ASP A 3 -0.54 -13.57 17.38
C ASP A 3 -0.05 -12.22 16.80
N TYR A 4 -0.12 -11.15 17.58
CA TYR A 4 0.40 -9.83 17.18
C TYR A 4 1.93 -9.81 17.14
N ALA A 5 2.59 -10.42 18.12
CA ALA A 5 4.04 -10.56 18.13
C ALA A 5 4.55 -11.40 16.95
N ASN A 6 3.84 -12.47 16.59
CA ASN A 6 4.17 -13.26 15.40
C ASN A 6 3.97 -12.47 14.09
N ALA A 7 2.90 -11.69 13.98
CA ALA A 7 2.67 -10.84 12.80
C ALA A 7 3.76 -9.76 12.65
N ILE A 8 4.18 -9.14 13.76
CA ILE A 8 5.28 -8.16 13.78
C ILE A 8 6.60 -8.82 13.37
N ASN A 9 6.95 -9.98 13.96
CA ASN A 9 8.16 -10.72 13.60
C ASN A 9 8.18 -11.13 12.11
N LEU A 10 7.03 -11.51 11.55
CA LEU A 10 6.93 -11.85 10.12
C LEU A 10 7.08 -10.60 9.24
N LEU A 11 6.53 -9.46 9.66
CA LEU A 11 6.73 -8.19 8.98
C LEU A 11 8.20 -7.78 9.03
N GLU A 12 8.82 -7.70 10.20
CA GLU A 12 10.24 -7.37 10.37
C GLU A 12 11.14 -8.27 9.51
N LYS A 13 10.89 -9.58 9.51
CA LYS A 13 11.63 -10.53 8.66
C LYS A 13 11.42 -10.29 7.17
N SER A 14 10.24 -9.80 6.75
CA SER A 14 10.00 -9.42 5.35
C SER A 14 10.72 -8.12 4.99
N PHE A 15 10.70 -7.10 5.87
CA PHE A 15 11.46 -5.85 5.72
C PHE A 15 12.95 -6.13 5.56
N GLN A 16 13.52 -6.93 6.46
CA GLN A 16 14.93 -7.33 6.42
C GLN A 16 15.30 -8.03 5.11
N LYS A 17 14.42 -8.86 4.55
CA LYS A 17 14.66 -9.52 3.25
C LYS A 17 14.71 -8.53 2.10
N TYR A 18 13.86 -7.51 2.10
CA TYR A 18 13.89 -6.47 1.06
C TYR A 18 15.17 -5.64 1.15
N GLU A 19 15.60 -5.24 2.36
CA GLU A 19 16.85 -4.49 2.57
C GLU A 19 18.09 -5.28 2.14
N LEU A 20 18.16 -6.57 2.51
CA LEU A 20 19.24 -7.45 2.08
C LEU A 20 19.26 -7.63 0.56
N ALA A 21 18.09 -7.85 -0.06
CA ALA A 21 17.98 -7.98 -1.51
C ALA A 21 18.43 -6.72 -2.24
N ILE A 22 18.10 -5.53 -1.71
CA ILE A 22 18.58 -4.25 -2.26
C ILE A 22 20.10 -4.21 -2.21
N GLY A 23 20.71 -4.44 -1.04
CA GLY A 23 22.16 -4.38 -0.87
C GLY A 23 22.93 -5.37 -1.75
N ASP A 24 22.43 -6.59 -1.92
CA ASP A 24 23.07 -7.60 -2.78
C ASP A 24 22.95 -7.25 -4.26
N LEU A 25 21.80 -6.72 -4.71
CA LEU A 25 21.62 -6.27 -6.09
C LEU A 25 22.45 -5.02 -6.41
N GLU A 26 22.60 -4.09 -5.47
CA GLU A 26 23.48 -2.93 -5.63
C GLU A 26 24.95 -3.34 -5.76
N LYS A 27 25.42 -4.29 -4.95
CA LYS A 27 26.76 -4.87 -5.08
C LYS A 27 26.95 -5.52 -6.46
N ALA A 28 25.97 -6.30 -6.92
CA ALA A 28 26.01 -6.93 -8.25
C ALA A 28 26.13 -5.88 -9.37
N ILE A 29 25.35 -4.80 -9.31
CA ILE A 29 25.45 -3.68 -10.26
C ILE A 29 26.85 -3.04 -10.23
N ASN A 30 27.44 -2.86 -9.06
CA ASN A 30 28.77 -2.27 -8.93
C ASN A 30 29.88 -3.18 -9.44
N MET A 31 29.77 -4.50 -9.27
CA MET A 31 30.70 -5.49 -9.83
C MET A 31 30.62 -5.55 -11.36
N GLU A 32 29.42 -5.46 -11.94
CA GLU A 32 29.25 -5.47 -13.40
C GLU A 32 29.81 -4.21 -14.07
N LYS A 33 29.69 -3.03 -13.44
CA LYS A 33 30.32 -1.79 -13.95
C LYS A 33 31.84 -1.93 -14.12
N SER A 34 32.49 -2.75 -13.31
CA SER A 34 33.93 -2.98 -13.33
C SER A 34 34.39 -4.02 -14.35
N ASN A 35 33.49 -4.89 -14.82
CA ASN A 35 33.78 -6.01 -15.72
C ASN A 35 33.01 -5.83 -17.05
N SER A 36 33.48 -4.90 -17.88
CA SER A 36 32.75 -4.43 -19.07
C SER A 36 32.58 -5.50 -20.16
N SER A 37 31.39 -6.10 -20.26
CA SER A 37 30.90 -6.77 -21.48
C SER A 37 29.50 -6.22 -21.83
N GLU A 38 29.42 -5.48 -22.94
CA GLU A 38 28.51 -4.33 -23.07
C GLU A 38 27.01 -4.62 -23.22
N LYS A 39 26.58 -5.77 -23.74
CA LYS A 39 25.15 -6.03 -24.01
C LYS A 39 24.44 -6.91 -22.97
N THR A 40 25.10 -7.98 -22.52
CA THR A 40 24.52 -8.87 -21.49
C THR A 40 24.44 -8.17 -20.13
N SER A 41 25.43 -7.37 -19.79
CA SER A 41 25.45 -6.58 -18.53
C SER A 41 24.36 -5.51 -18.48
N LEU A 42 24.05 -4.84 -19.60
CA LEU A 42 23.01 -3.82 -19.58
C LEU A 42 21.63 -4.42 -19.23
N GLN A 43 21.29 -5.57 -19.80
CA GLN A 43 20.02 -6.23 -19.49
C GLN A 43 19.97 -6.67 -18.03
N GLN A 44 21.03 -7.29 -17.50
CA GLN A 44 21.12 -7.72 -16.10
C GLN A 44 20.99 -6.53 -15.15
N MET A 45 21.65 -5.41 -15.43
CA MET A 45 21.53 -4.16 -14.69
C MET A 45 20.09 -3.62 -14.67
N LEU A 46 19.38 -3.65 -15.79
CA LEU A 46 17.98 -3.20 -15.84
C LEU A 46 17.07 -4.08 -14.99
N TYR A 47 17.26 -5.40 -15.00
CA TYR A 47 16.52 -6.31 -14.12
C TYR A 47 16.86 -6.09 -12.64
N ALA A 48 18.14 -5.92 -12.29
CA ALA A 48 18.56 -5.65 -10.93
C ALA A 48 17.93 -4.36 -10.40
N ARG A 49 18.01 -3.27 -11.16
CA ARG A 49 17.35 -2.00 -10.80
C ARG A 49 15.84 -2.13 -10.70
N TYR A 50 15.22 -2.92 -11.56
CA TYR A 50 13.78 -3.16 -11.51
C TYR A 50 13.37 -3.86 -10.21
N PHE A 51 14.14 -4.86 -9.77
CA PHE A 51 13.88 -5.55 -8.51
C PHE A 51 14.17 -4.67 -7.29
N ILE A 52 15.21 -3.83 -7.33
CA ILE A 52 15.48 -2.82 -6.30
C ILE A 52 14.30 -1.85 -6.17
N ALA A 53 13.80 -1.32 -7.30
CA ALA A 53 12.65 -0.42 -7.30
C ALA A 53 11.40 -1.07 -6.69
N ARG A 54 11.13 -2.34 -7.01
CA ARG A 54 10.03 -3.09 -6.39
C ARG A 54 10.24 -3.31 -4.89
N ALA A 55 11.47 -3.54 -4.44
CA ALA A 55 11.76 -3.66 -3.02
C ALA A 55 11.48 -2.33 -2.30
N TYR A 56 11.93 -1.20 -2.84
CA TYR A 56 11.61 0.13 -2.31
C TYR A 56 10.11 0.44 -2.31
N GLU A 57 9.37 0.03 -3.34
CA GLU A 57 7.90 0.10 -3.36
C GLU A 57 7.27 -0.68 -2.20
N GLN A 58 7.76 -1.89 -1.88
CA GLN A 58 7.27 -2.66 -0.72
C GLN A 58 7.63 -2.00 0.62
N LEU A 59 8.79 -1.33 0.68
CA LEU A 59 9.23 -0.53 1.83
C LEU A 59 8.50 0.81 1.93
N ARG A 60 7.69 1.19 0.93
CA ARG A 60 6.99 2.49 0.80
C ARG A 60 7.93 3.69 0.65
N ASP A 61 9.17 3.44 0.26
CA ASP A 61 10.14 4.47 -0.12
C ASP A 61 9.97 4.77 -1.62
N LEU A 62 8.89 5.48 -1.95
CA LEU A 62 8.50 5.72 -3.34
C LEU A 62 9.50 6.61 -4.07
N ASP A 63 10.15 7.53 -3.36
CA ASP A 63 11.13 8.44 -3.95
C ASP A 63 12.32 7.66 -4.54
N LYS A 64 12.88 6.69 -3.79
CA LYS A 64 13.93 5.81 -4.32
C LYS A 64 13.43 4.85 -5.40
N ALA A 65 12.21 4.32 -5.26
CA ALA A 65 11.63 3.48 -6.30
C ALA A 65 11.56 4.22 -7.66
N ILE A 66 11.11 5.48 -7.64
CA ILE A 66 11.01 6.35 -8.82
C ILE A 66 12.38 6.65 -9.42
N GLU A 67 13.41 6.87 -8.61
CA GLU A 67 14.79 7.08 -9.09
C GLU A 67 15.26 5.89 -9.96
N HIS A 68 15.08 4.67 -9.46
CA HIS A 68 15.45 3.45 -10.18
C HIS A 68 14.62 3.23 -11.44
N TRP A 69 13.30 3.46 -11.38
CA TRP A 69 12.42 3.37 -12.56
C TRP A 69 12.76 4.41 -13.63
N SER A 70 13.04 5.66 -13.23
CA SER A 70 13.44 6.75 -14.14
C SER A 70 14.75 6.41 -14.85
N PHE A 71 15.71 5.82 -14.13
CA PHE A 71 16.94 5.33 -14.75
C PHE A 71 16.64 4.26 -15.81
N ILE A 72 15.78 3.29 -15.49
CA ILE A 72 15.41 2.22 -16.43
C ILE A 72 14.74 2.80 -17.67
N ASP A 73 13.78 3.71 -17.51
CA ASP A 73 13.05 4.34 -18.62
C ASP A 73 13.99 5.14 -19.55
N SER A 74 14.98 5.84 -18.97
CA SER A 74 16.00 6.57 -19.72
C SER A 74 16.88 5.66 -20.61
N LYS A 75 17.05 4.39 -20.22
CA LYS A 75 17.83 3.38 -20.97
C LYS A 75 16.96 2.56 -21.91
N LYS A 76 15.74 2.23 -21.51
CA LYS A 76 14.79 1.45 -22.29
C LYS A 76 13.35 1.81 -21.90
N LYS A 77 12.75 2.70 -22.69
CA LYS A 77 11.39 3.26 -22.48
C LYS A 77 10.25 2.24 -22.37
N ASN A 78 10.40 1.01 -22.86
CA ASN A 78 9.35 -0.03 -22.83
C ASN A 78 9.81 -1.25 -22.02
N PHE A 79 10.55 -1.04 -20.94
CA PHE A 79 10.98 -2.13 -20.08
C PHE A 79 9.88 -2.49 -19.09
N LYS A 80 9.15 -3.58 -19.35
CA LYS A 80 8.05 -4.08 -18.52
C LYS A 80 6.99 -2.99 -18.29
N ASP A 81 6.55 -2.81 -17.05
CA ASP A 81 5.54 -1.86 -16.57
C ASP A 81 6.14 -0.54 -16.05
N VAL A 82 7.42 -0.26 -16.31
CA VAL A 82 8.13 0.91 -15.74
C VAL A 82 7.49 2.23 -16.14
N SER A 83 7.10 2.40 -17.41
CA SER A 83 6.51 3.64 -17.92
C SER A 83 5.12 3.88 -17.31
N GLU A 84 4.33 2.81 -17.15
CA GLU A 84 3.02 2.85 -16.49
C GLU A 84 3.18 3.21 -15.01
N LYS A 85 4.15 2.60 -14.32
CA LYS A 85 4.49 2.92 -12.93
C LYS A 85 4.88 4.38 -12.76
N LEU A 86 5.77 4.89 -13.62
CA LEU A 86 6.19 6.30 -13.57
C LEU A 86 5.02 7.26 -13.80
N ALA A 87 4.11 6.95 -14.74
CA ALA A 87 2.91 7.75 -14.94
C ALA A 87 2.00 7.77 -13.70
N GLN A 88 1.72 6.58 -13.12
CA GLN A 88 0.93 6.47 -11.88
C GLN A 88 1.55 7.26 -10.73
N TYR A 89 2.85 7.12 -10.52
CA TYR A 89 3.53 7.81 -9.41
C TYR A 89 3.70 9.31 -9.64
N LYS A 90 3.77 9.77 -10.89
CA LYS A 90 3.79 11.20 -11.20
C LYS A 90 2.47 11.89 -10.83
N GLU A 91 1.34 11.27 -11.17
CA GLU A 91 0.01 11.75 -10.75
C GLU A 91 -0.12 11.75 -9.22
N LEU A 92 0.45 10.74 -8.54
CA LEU A 92 0.50 10.67 -7.08
C LEU A 92 1.37 11.77 -6.44
N GLN A 93 2.49 12.13 -7.07
CA GLN A 93 3.38 13.20 -6.59
C GLN A 93 2.74 14.59 -6.64
N GLU A 94 1.75 14.81 -7.51
CA GLU A 94 1.02 16.08 -7.62
C GLU A 94 -0.04 16.26 -6.51
N ASN A 95 -0.30 15.23 -5.69
CA ASN A 95 -1.31 15.26 -4.62
C ASN A 95 -0.71 14.94 -3.24
N ASP A 96 -0.36 15.98 -2.48
CA ASP A 96 0.22 15.87 -1.13
C ASP A 96 -0.64 15.01 -0.18
N SER A 97 -1.97 15.11 -0.26
CA SER A 97 -2.87 14.33 0.60
C SER A 97 -2.80 12.82 0.31
N MET A 98 -2.60 12.44 -0.95
CA MET A 98 -2.44 11.05 -1.34
C MET A 98 -1.05 10.53 -0.98
N LYS A 99 -0.01 11.37 -1.11
CA LYS A 99 1.34 11.04 -0.62
C LYS A 99 1.28 10.71 0.88
N ASP A 100 0.70 11.60 1.67
CA ASP A 100 0.52 11.39 3.10
C ASP A 100 -0.23 10.08 3.40
N TYR A 101 -1.33 9.79 2.69
CA TYR A 101 -2.08 8.54 2.87
C TYR A 101 -1.23 7.27 2.66
N LEU A 102 -0.34 7.30 1.66
CA LEU A 102 0.48 6.15 1.28
C LEU A 102 1.72 5.97 2.15
N THR A 103 2.41 7.06 2.48
CA THR A 103 3.74 7.05 3.10
C THR A 103 3.72 7.29 4.60
N SER A 104 2.61 7.76 5.17
CA SER A 104 2.55 8.05 6.61
C SER A 104 2.83 6.82 7.48
N ASN A 105 3.30 7.05 8.70
CA ASN A 105 3.38 5.98 9.69
C ASN A 105 1.97 5.46 10.06
N GLN A 106 1.92 4.38 10.83
CA GLN A 106 0.64 3.74 11.19
C GLN A 106 -0.30 4.64 12.00
N SER A 107 0.22 5.48 12.90
CA SER A 107 -0.59 6.38 13.74
C SER A 107 -1.26 7.46 12.89
N ASP A 108 -0.47 8.13 12.06
CA ASP A 108 -0.94 9.19 11.17
C ASP A 108 -1.92 8.63 10.14
N PHE A 109 -1.68 7.41 9.66
CA PHE A 109 -2.60 6.73 8.75
C PHE A 109 -3.99 6.52 9.36
N ILE A 110 -4.04 6.13 10.63
CA ILE A 110 -5.31 5.98 11.37
C ILE A 110 -6.03 7.33 11.47
N GLU A 111 -5.32 8.41 11.75
CA GLU A 111 -5.90 9.75 11.83
C GLU A 111 -6.44 10.23 10.48
N ILE A 112 -5.73 9.97 9.38
CA ILE A 112 -6.23 10.24 8.03
C ILE A 112 -7.53 9.46 7.77
N CYS A 113 -7.57 8.17 8.09
CA CYS A 113 -8.77 7.35 7.91
C CYS A 113 -9.96 7.85 8.74
N LYS A 114 -9.73 8.29 9.99
CA LYS A 114 -10.76 8.89 10.84
C LYS A 114 -11.32 10.17 10.21
N LYS A 115 -10.46 11.05 9.68
CA LYS A 115 -10.89 12.27 8.98
C LYS A 115 -11.78 11.94 7.77
N ILE A 116 -11.40 10.93 6.97
CA ILE A 116 -12.23 10.45 5.85
C ILE A 116 -13.59 9.97 6.35
N CYS A 117 -13.64 9.19 7.44
CA CYS A 117 -14.90 8.74 8.04
C CYS A 117 -15.80 9.92 8.46
N VAL A 118 -15.24 10.95 9.08
CA VAL A 118 -15.99 12.15 9.49
C VAL A 118 -16.60 12.86 8.28
N GLU A 119 -15.84 13.00 7.19
CA GLU A 119 -16.30 13.64 5.96
C GLU A 119 -17.48 12.88 5.32
N ILE A 120 -17.44 11.54 5.35
CA ILE A 120 -18.55 10.69 4.90
C ILE A 120 -19.64 10.49 5.96
N LYS A 121 -19.67 11.33 7.01
CA LYS A 121 -20.65 11.33 8.10
C LYS A 121 -20.73 10.01 8.85
N ILE A 122 -19.58 9.40 9.12
CA ILE A 122 -19.47 8.18 9.91
C ILE A 122 -18.56 8.44 11.11
N THR A 123 -19.05 8.13 12.31
CA THR A 123 -18.24 8.15 13.52
C THR A 123 -17.48 6.84 13.64
N PRO A 124 -16.15 6.82 13.55
CA PRO A 124 -15.36 5.61 13.65
C PRO A 124 -15.31 5.06 15.09
N GLN A 125 -15.45 3.75 15.23
CA GLN A 125 -15.38 2.94 16.45
C GLN A 125 -14.59 1.65 16.16
N ASP A 126 -14.14 0.94 17.20
CA ASP A 126 -13.51 -0.39 17.10
C ASP A 126 -12.46 -0.52 15.98
N ILE A 127 -11.50 0.39 15.96
CA ILE A 127 -10.42 0.40 14.96
C ILE A 127 -9.46 -0.75 15.24
N LYS A 128 -9.20 -1.55 14.21
CA LYS A 128 -8.27 -2.68 14.20
C LYS A 128 -7.28 -2.53 13.07
N THR A 129 -6.00 -2.74 13.35
CA THR A 129 -4.97 -2.83 12.29
C THR A 129 -5.09 -4.18 11.60
N ILE A 130 -5.00 -4.18 10.27
CA ILE A 130 -4.98 -5.39 9.45
C ILE A 130 -3.78 -5.36 8.51
N LYS A 131 -3.49 -6.48 7.86
CA LYS A 131 -2.43 -6.53 6.86
C LYS A 131 -2.74 -5.54 5.71
N GLY A 132 -1.84 -4.60 5.48
CA GLY A 132 -1.96 -3.62 4.38
C GLY A 132 -2.84 -2.41 4.69
N GLY A 133 -3.39 -2.28 5.90
CA GLY A 133 -4.25 -1.14 6.23
C GLY A 133 -4.94 -1.25 7.59
N ILE A 134 -6.17 -0.76 7.68
CA ILE A 134 -6.99 -0.82 8.89
C ILE A 134 -8.42 -1.21 8.58
N GLN A 135 -9.12 -1.67 9.60
CA GLN A 135 -10.56 -1.91 9.60
C GLN A 135 -11.17 -1.21 10.81
N LEU A 136 -12.36 -0.67 10.65
CA LEU A 136 -13.11 -0.06 11.75
C LEU A 136 -14.60 -0.31 11.59
N VAL A 137 -15.33 -0.24 12.69
CA VAL A 137 -16.79 -0.23 12.68
C VAL A 137 -17.23 1.21 12.87
N GLY A 138 -18.07 1.72 12.00
CA GLY A 138 -18.54 3.10 12.05
C GLY A 138 -20.05 3.18 12.25
N VAL A 139 -20.52 4.29 12.81
CA VAL A 139 -21.95 4.57 12.93
C VAL A 139 -22.27 5.89 12.23
N GLU A 140 -23.35 5.92 11.45
CA GLU A 140 -23.78 7.13 10.75
C GLU A 140 -24.07 8.29 11.73
N SER A 141 -23.44 9.43 11.45
CA SER A 141 -23.66 10.70 12.13
C SER A 141 -24.74 11.50 11.40
N GLY A 142 -25.87 11.80 12.06
CA GLY A 142 -26.77 12.84 11.54
C GLY A 142 -28.28 12.60 11.52
N LYS A 143 -28.86 11.63 12.24
CA LYS A 143 -30.32 11.65 12.50
C LYS A 143 -30.61 12.30 13.86
N LYS A 144 -31.19 13.52 13.80
CA LYS A 144 -31.70 14.30 14.94
C LYS A 144 -32.74 13.53 15.77
N ASP A 145 -33.42 12.57 15.15
CA ASP A 145 -34.41 11.70 15.79
C ASP A 145 -33.76 10.43 16.35
N TRP A 146 -33.02 10.61 17.45
CA TRP A 146 -32.36 9.54 18.20
C TRP A 146 -33.32 8.49 18.79
N LYS A 147 -34.64 8.73 18.74
CA LYS A 147 -35.66 7.91 19.41
C LYS A 147 -36.23 6.75 18.57
N VAL A 148 -36.02 6.70 17.23
CA VAL A 148 -36.77 5.74 16.39
C VAL A 148 -35.92 4.96 15.38
N ALA A 149 -34.74 5.44 14.95
CA ALA A 149 -33.92 4.71 13.99
C ALA A 149 -32.72 4.02 14.67
N LYS A 150 -32.73 2.67 14.69
CA LYS A 150 -31.56 1.86 15.02
C LYS A 150 -30.39 2.33 14.15
N LYS A 151 -29.39 2.99 14.75
CA LYS A 151 -28.23 3.49 14.00
C LYS A 151 -27.51 2.28 13.40
N MET A 152 -27.49 2.19 12.08
CA MET A 152 -26.95 1.04 11.37
C MET A 152 -25.43 1.12 11.35
N PRO A 153 -24.71 0.11 11.85
CA PRO A 153 -23.25 0.08 11.78
C PRO A 153 -22.78 -0.15 10.34
N PHE A 154 -21.59 0.35 10.05
CA PHE A 154 -20.84 0.15 8.82
C PHE A 154 -19.54 -0.56 9.16
N LEU A 155 -19.16 -1.57 8.38
CA LEU A 155 -17.81 -2.10 8.41
C LEU A 155 -17.00 -1.35 7.35
N ILE A 156 -15.94 -0.67 7.76
CA ILE A 156 -15.11 0.11 6.85
C ILE A 156 -13.70 -0.46 6.86
N ARG A 157 -13.16 -0.73 5.67
CA ARG A 157 -11.79 -1.21 5.50
C ARG A 157 -11.03 -0.23 4.60
N PHE A 158 -9.90 0.24 5.11
CA PHE A 158 -8.97 1.08 4.38
C PHE A 158 -7.74 0.27 4.04
N LEU A 159 -7.39 0.21 2.76
CA LEU A 159 -6.19 -0.44 2.25
C LEU A 159 -5.30 0.60 1.58
N ARG A 160 -4.01 0.55 1.91
CA ARG A 160 -2.99 1.49 1.39
C ARG A 160 -1.83 0.78 0.73
N ASN A 161 -2.08 -0.43 0.23
CA ASN A 161 -1.10 -1.20 -0.53
C ASN A 161 -1.18 -0.81 -2.01
N SER A 162 -0.02 -0.82 -2.68
CA SER A 162 0.11 -0.57 -4.12
C SER A 162 -0.31 -1.77 -4.99
N SER A 163 -0.98 -2.76 -4.40
CA SER A 163 -1.50 -3.93 -5.10
C SER A 163 -2.99 -3.78 -5.38
N LEU A 164 -3.46 -4.32 -6.50
CA LEU A 164 -4.89 -4.40 -6.81
C LEU A 164 -5.67 -5.09 -5.68
N VAL A 165 -6.89 -4.63 -5.47
CA VAL A 165 -7.82 -5.27 -4.53
C VAL A 165 -8.19 -6.64 -5.08
N SER A 166 -7.79 -7.70 -4.36
CA SER A 166 -8.10 -9.07 -4.76
C SER A 166 -9.52 -9.48 -4.34
N GLU A 167 -10.08 -10.48 -5.01
CA GLU A 167 -11.36 -11.07 -4.60
C GLU A 167 -11.30 -11.61 -3.16
N ALA A 168 -10.15 -12.12 -2.73
CA ALA A 168 -9.95 -12.55 -1.35
C ALA A 168 -10.09 -11.40 -0.33
N ALA A 169 -9.65 -10.18 -0.69
CA ALA A 169 -9.83 -9.01 0.17
C ALA A 169 -11.32 -8.62 0.30
N ILE A 170 -12.09 -8.76 -0.79
CA ILE A 170 -13.54 -8.51 -0.84
C ILE A 170 -14.29 -9.59 -0.04
N ARG A 171 -14.00 -10.87 -0.25
CA ARG A 171 -14.60 -11.96 0.55
C ARG A 171 -14.29 -11.78 2.03
N GLY A 172 -13.05 -11.39 2.37
CA GLY A 172 -12.66 -11.16 3.75
C GLY A 172 -13.35 -9.98 4.44
N ILE A 173 -13.92 -9.00 3.71
CA ILE A 173 -14.79 -7.99 4.34
C ILE A 173 -16.22 -8.51 4.46
N LEU A 174 -16.72 -9.25 3.44
CA LEU A 174 -18.06 -9.85 3.47
C LEU A 174 -18.23 -10.89 4.59
N ASP A 175 -17.22 -11.71 4.83
CA ASP A 175 -17.25 -12.70 5.91
C ASP A 175 -17.23 -12.03 7.28
N GLU A 176 -16.44 -10.97 7.43
CA GLU A 176 -16.41 -10.18 8.67
C GLU A 176 -17.74 -9.44 8.91
N MET A 177 -18.36 -8.93 7.85
CA MET A 177 -19.72 -8.36 7.91
C MET A 177 -20.74 -9.39 8.43
N LYS A 178 -20.70 -10.63 7.93
CA LYS A 178 -21.55 -11.72 8.43
C LYS A 178 -21.28 -12.01 9.91
N ASN A 179 -20.01 -12.12 10.29
CA ASN A 179 -19.61 -12.41 11.67
C ASN A 179 -20.09 -11.33 12.65
N LEU A 180 -20.05 -10.07 12.24
CA LEU A 180 -20.48 -8.93 13.06
C LEU A 180 -21.97 -8.60 12.90
N SER A 181 -22.71 -9.34 12.07
CA SER A 181 -24.11 -9.03 11.71
C SER A 181 -24.31 -7.60 11.17
N ILE A 182 -23.32 -7.12 10.41
CA ILE A 182 -23.30 -5.80 9.77
C ILE A 182 -23.72 -5.96 8.31
N THR A 183 -24.67 -5.15 7.84
CA THR A 183 -25.21 -5.25 6.48
C THR A 183 -24.58 -4.27 5.48
N LYS A 184 -23.85 -3.26 5.96
CA LYS A 184 -23.20 -2.24 5.11
C LYS A 184 -21.69 -2.29 5.25
N GLY A 185 -21.00 -2.42 4.12
CA GLY A 185 -19.54 -2.44 4.03
C GLY A 185 -19.03 -1.34 3.11
N ILE A 186 -17.90 -0.74 3.46
CA ILE A 186 -17.18 0.21 2.60
C ILE A 186 -15.72 -0.26 2.53
N LEU A 187 -15.20 -0.39 1.31
CA LEU A 187 -13.79 -0.68 1.06
C LEU A 187 -13.18 0.50 0.32
N ILE A 188 -12.17 1.11 0.93
CA ILE A 188 -11.40 2.23 0.34
C ILE A 188 -9.99 1.71 0.09
N SER A 189 -9.52 1.87 -1.15
CA SER A 189 -8.17 1.50 -1.54
C SER A 189 -7.51 2.61 -2.34
N SER A 190 -6.20 2.76 -2.20
CA SER A 190 -5.40 3.74 -2.94
C SER A 190 -5.19 3.41 -4.43
N ASN A 191 -5.52 2.20 -4.86
CA ASN A 191 -5.32 1.78 -6.25
C ASN A 191 -6.65 1.63 -6.98
N PHE A 192 -6.69 2.17 -8.19
CA PHE A 192 -7.81 2.04 -9.12
C PHE A 192 -7.29 1.42 -10.41
N ASN A 193 -7.58 0.14 -10.61
CA ASN A 193 -7.54 -0.50 -11.93
C ASN A 193 -8.58 -1.60 -11.89
N ILE A 194 -9.73 -1.32 -12.51
CA ILE A 194 -10.81 -2.26 -12.82
C ILE A 194 -10.59 -2.70 -14.26
#